data_AF-A0A0D7AXT3-F1
#
_entry.id   AF-A0A0D7AXT3-F1
#
_cell.length_a   1.000
_cell.length_b   1.000
_cell.length_c   1.000
_cell.angle_alpha   90.00
_cell.angle_beta   90.00
_cell.angle_gamma   90.00
#
_symmetry.space_group_name_H-M   'P 1'
#
loop_
_entity.id
_entity.type
_entity.pdbx_description
1 polymer ?
#
loop_
_entity_poly.entity_id
_entity_poly.type
_entity_poly.pdbx_seq_one_letter_code
_entity_poly.pdbx_strand_id
1 'polypeptide(L)'
;PHLLVELDPDFAKRMKEGYAKDPSLRVYYSETIPQADTVLTPSRYVRGPTGLLYFVDADWHQRLCIPRSMIQEVLTLMHEKPDSAAHEG
;
A
#
# COMPACT_ATOMS: atom_id res chain seq x y z
N PRO A 1 0.89 -7.87 -8.37
CA PRO A 1 0.41 -6.55 -7.91
C PRO A 1 1.50 -5.55 -7.44
N HIS A 2 2.76 -5.95 -7.23
CA HIS A 2 3.86 -5.04 -6.87
C HIS A 2 4.34 -4.13 -8.03
N LEU A 3 4.11 -4.57 -9.27
CA LEU A 3 4.61 -3.94 -10.49
C LEU A 3 4.18 -2.46 -10.67
N LEU A 4 3.02 -2.07 -10.13
CA LEU A 4 2.47 -0.73 -10.37
C LEU A 4 3.18 0.39 -9.61
N VAL A 5 3.76 0.07 -8.46
CA VAL A 5 4.45 1.05 -7.61
C VAL A 5 5.88 1.28 -8.09
N GLU A 6 6.53 0.25 -8.62
CA GLU A 6 7.91 0.34 -9.11
C GLU A 6 8.02 1.15 -10.41
N LEU A 7 6.91 1.29 -11.16
CA LEU A 7 6.89 1.95 -12.47
C LEU A 7 6.53 3.45 -12.42
N ASP A 8 5.84 3.94 -11.38
CA ASP A 8 5.39 5.34 -11.31
C ASP A 8 5.72 5.99 -9.95
N PRO A 9 6.81 6.77 -9.85
CA PRO A 9 7.21 7.43 -8.60
C PRO A 9 6.18 8.48 -8.14
N ASP A 10 5.45 9.07 -9.08
CA ASP A 10 4.38 10.03 -8.82
C ASP A 10 3.17 9.37 -8.15
N PHE A 11 2.81 8.15 -8.54
CA PHE A 11 1.77 7.34 -7.90
C PHE A 11 2.12 7.05 -6.43
N ALA A 12 3.36 6.65 -6.17
CA ALA A 12 3.82 6.42 -4.79
C ALA A 12 3.75 7.70 -3.94
N LYS A 13 4.05 8.87 -4.52
CA LYS A 13 3.89 10.16 -3.85
C LYS A 13 2.42 10.45 -3.51
N ARG A 14 1.51 10.32 -4.48
CA ARG A 14 0.07 10.52 -4.28
C ARG A 14 -0.50 9.59 -3.21
N MET A 15 -0.06 8.32 -3.19
CA MET A 15 -0.42 7.34 -2.16
C MET A 15 -0.03 7.80 -0.76
N LYS A 16 1.21 8.29 -0.59
CA LYS A 16 1.70 8.83 0.70
C LYS A 16 0.90 10.04 1.17
N GLU A 17 0.56 10.95 0.26
CA GLU A 17 -0.30 12.10 0.56
C GLU A 17 -1.73 11.66 0.89
N GLY A 18 -2.23 10.62 0.21
CA GLY A 18 -3.53 10.02 0.46
C GLY A 18 -3.63 9.39 1.84
N TYR A 19 -2.57 8.71 2.33
CA TYR A 19 -2.57 8.14 3.68
C TYR A 19 -2.73 9.20 4.77
N ALA A 20 -2.12 10.37 4.62
CA ALA A 20 -2.27 11.47 5.59
C ALA A 20 -3.69 12.04 5.62
N LYS A 21 -4.45 11.91 4.52
CA LYS A 21 -5.81 12.43 4.37
C LYS A 21 -6.88 11.39 4.68
N ASP A 22 -6.57 10.09 4.62
CA ASP A 22 -7.53 9.02 4.90
C ASP A 22 -7.58 8.72 6.42
N PRO A 23 -8.70 8.99 7.13
CA PRO A 23 -8.78 8.76 8.57
C PRO A 23 -8.50 7.32 9.00
N SER A 24 -8.80 6.34 8.13
CA SER A 24 -8.63 4.91 8.43
C SER A 24 -7.18 4.45 8.32
N LEU A 25 -6.39 5.09 7.45
CA LEU A 25 -4.98 4.75 7.24
C LEU A 25 -4.04 5.72 7.95
N ARG A 26 -4.50 6.94 8.23
CA ARG A 26 -3.71 7.99 8.87
C ARG A 26 -3.18 7.55 10.22
N VAL A 27 -3.97 6.81 11.01
CA VAL A 27 -3.52 6.29 12.32
C VAL A 27 -2.30 5.40 12.12
N TYR A 28 -2.40 4.39 11.26
CA TYR A 28 -1.30 3.46 10.95
C TYR A 28 -0.11 4.10 10.20
N TYR A 29 -0.33 5.22 9.51
CA TYR A 29 0.72 5.94 8.80
C TYR A 29 1.39 7.05 9.64
N SER A 30 0.68 7.61 10.62
CA SER A 30 1.18 8.70 11.49
C SER A 30 1.77 8.17 12.78
N GLU A 31 1.29 7.02 13.26
CA GLU A 31 2.01 6.25 14.26
C GLU A 31 3.36 5.88 13.65
N THR A 32 4.42 6.51 14.12
CA THR A 32 5.76 5.94 14.07
C THR A 32 5.59 4.49 14.53
N ILE A 33 5.57 3.54 13.59
CA ILE A 33 5.54 2.12 13.93
C ILE A 33 6.71 1.96 14.91
N PRO A 34 6.45 1.66 16.20
CA PRO A 34 7.50 1.64 17.19
C PRO A 34 8.60 0.71 16.67
N GLN A 35 9.85 1.13 16.81
CA GLN A 35 10.96 0.19 16.74
C GLN A 35 10.62 -1.03 17.60
N ALA A 36 11.11 -2.19 17.15
CA ALA A 36 10.68 -3.56 17.44
C ALA A 36 10.55 -4.01 18.92
N ASP A 37 10.55 -3.11 19.90
CA ASP A 37 10.66 -3.41 21.34
C ASP A 37 9.37 -3.21 22.15
N THR A 38 8.31 -2.61 21.59
CA THR A 38 7.03 -2.45 22.33
C THR A 38 5.98 -3.44 21.84
N VAL A 39 5.77 -4.53 22.60
CA VAL A 39 4.72 -5.51 22.34
C VAL A 39 3.35 -4.94 22.74
N LEU A 40 2.68 -4.28 21.80
CA LEU A 40 1.26 -3.95 21.87
C LEU A 40 0.57 -4.49 20.62
N THR A 41 0.57 -5.83 20.47
CA THR A 41 0.23 -6.56 19.23
C THR A 41 1.08 -6.13 18.02
N PRO A 42 1.67 -7.04 17.24
CA PRO A 42 2.30 -6.61 15.99
C PRO A 42 1.20 -5.97 15.14
N SER A 43 1.28 -4.66 14.93
CA SER A 43 0.42 -4.00 13.96
C SER A 43 0.56 -4.79 12.67
N ARG A 44 -0.55 -5.32 12.16
CA ARG A 44 -0.54 -6.01 10.87
C ARG A 44 -0.18 -5.07 9.73
N TYR A 45 -0.01 -3.78 10.00
CA TYR A 45 0.42 -2.80 9.04
C TYR A 45 1.94 -2.63 9.07
N VAL A 46 2.57 -2.73 7.90
CA VAL A 46 4.01 -2.55 7.70
C VAL A 46 4.26 -1.48 6.66
N ARG A 47 5.33 -0.69 6.84
CA ARG A 47 5.77 0.28 5.84
C ARG A 47 6.87 -0.34 4.98
N GLY A 48 6.66 -0.38 3.67
CA GLY A 48 7.65 -0.85 2.71
C GLY A 48 8.78 0.18 2.48
N PRO A 49 9.86 -0.21 1.78
CA PRO A 49 11.02 0.65 1.51
C PRO A 49 10.69 1.91 0.69
N THR A 50 9.62 1.87 -0.11
CA THR A 50 9.11 3.01 -0.89
C THR A 50 8.28 4.00 -0.06
N GLY A 51 8.10 3.72 1.23
CA GLY A 51 7.24 4.49 2.13
C GLY A 51 5.75 4.18 2.00
N LEU A 52 5.38 3.13 1.26
CA LEU A 52 3.99 2.68 1.14
C LEU A 52 3.55 1.80 2.30
N LEU A 53 2.25 1.81 2.58
CA LEU A 53 1.63 1.07 3.68
C LEU A 53 1.08 -0.26 3.16
N TYR A 54 1.40 -1.36 3.83
CA TYR A 54 0.92 -2.69 3.54
C TYR A 54 0.25 -3.30 4.75
N PHE A 55 -0.78 -4.12 4.54
CA PHE A 55 -1.39 -4.97 5.54
C PHE A 55 -0.94 -6.42 5.35
N VAL A 56 -0.52 -7.06 6.43
CA VAL A 56 -0.13 -8.47 6.50
C VAL A 56 -1.37 -9.26 6.94
N ASP A 57 -1.88 -10.11 6.05
CA ASP A 57 -3.01 -10.97 6.38
C ASP A 57 -2.59 -12.19 7.23
N ALA A 58 -3.56 -13.07 7.54
CA ALA A 58 -3.31 -14.24 8.39
C ALA A 58 -2.36 -15.26 7.76
N ASP A 59 -2.22 -15.23 6.44
CA ASP A 59 -1.34 -16.09 5.64
C ASP A 59 0.02 -15.42 5.37
N TRP A 60 0.33 -14.32 6.06
CA TRP A 60 1.55 -13.53 5.92
C TRP A 60 1.71 -12.86 4.54
N HIS A 61 0.64 -12.71 3.77
CA HIS A 61 0.70 -11.98 2.52
C HIS A 61 0.60 -10.47 2.75
N GLN A 62 1.51 -9.74 2.13
CA GLN A 62 1.51 -8.28 2.13
C GLN A 62 0.55 -7.74 1.07
N ARG A 63 -0.44 -6.97 1.50
CA ARG A 63 -1.44 -6.33 0.63
C ARG A 63 -1.26 -4.82 0.71
N LEU A 64 -1.08 -4.16 -0.44
CA LEU A 64 -0.94 -2.71 -0.49
C LEU A 64 -2.23 -2.04 -0.01
N CYS A 65 -2.11 -1.16 0.99
CA CYS A 65 -3.23 -0.35 1.45
C CYS A 65 -3.45 0.80 0.46
N ILE A 66 -4.65 0.94 -0.07
CA ILE A 66 -5.03 2.01 -1.00
C ILE A 66 -5.86 3.06 -0.24
N PRO A 67 -5.48 4.36 -0.24
CA PRO A 67 -6.32 5.43 0.28
C PRO A 67 -7.67 5.46 -0.44
N ARG A 68 -8.76 5.75 0.28
CA ARG A 68 -10.10 5.77 -0.33
C ARG A 68 -10.22 6.68 -1.55
N SER A 69 -9.52 7.82 -1.53
CA SER A 69 -9.48 8.77 -2.64
C SER A 69 -8.84 8.21 -3.92
N MET A 70 -8.05 7.13 -3.82
CA MET A 70 -7.30 6.55 -4.93
C MET A 70 -7.87 5.21 -5.42
N ILE A 71 -8.94 4.71 -4.79
CA ILE A 71 -9.54 3.42 -5.19
C ILE A 71 -9.96 3.44 -6.66
N GLN A 72 -10.63 4.50 -7.11
CA GLN A 72 -11.08 4.61 -8.51
C GLN A 72 -9.90 4.65 -9.48
N GLU A 73 -8.87 5.46 -9.19
CA GLU A 73 -7.65 5.53 -10.00
C GLU A 73 -6.97 4.16 -10.09
N VAL A 74 -6.84 3.44 -8.97
CA VAL A 74 -6.25 2.10 -8.94
C VAL A 74 -7.07 1.10 -9.75
N LEU A 75 -8.39 1.07 -9.57
CA LEU A 75 -9.26 0.17 -10.35
C LEU A 75 -9.14 0.45 -11.84
N THR A 76 -9.16 1.72 -12.24
CA THR A 76 -8.93 2.15 -13.62
C THR A 76 -7.57 1.68 -14.13
N LEU A 77 -6.49 1.88 -13.38
CA LEU A 77 -5.16 1.40 -13.76
C LEU A 77 -5.08 -0.13 -13.90
N MET A 78 -5.79 -0.89 -13.08
CA MET A 78 -5.86 -2.36 -13.19
C MET A 78 -6.66 -2.79 -14.42
N HIS A 79 -7.74 -2.07 -14.72
CA HIS A 79 -8.59 -2.32 -15.89
C HIS A 79 -7.94 -1.89 -17.20
N GLU A 80 -7.09 -0.85 -17.18
CA GLU A 80 -6.35 -0.32 -18.34
C GLU A 80 -5.01 -1.05 -18.58
N LYS A 81 -4.54 -1.84 -17.60
CA LYS A 81 -3.39 -2.75 -17.74
C LYS A 81 -3.75 -4.24 -17.76
N PRO A 82 -4.73 -4.70 -18.54
CA PRO A 82 -4.99 -6.12 -18.69
C PRO A 82 -3.88 -6.83 -19.51
N ASP A 83 -2.92 -6.09 -20.08
CA ASP A 83 -1.96 -6.60 -21.07
C ASP A 83 -0.51 -6.83 -20.57
N SER A 84 -0.21 -6.76 -19.27
CA SER A 84 1.17 -6.99 -18.77
C SER A 84 1.35 -8.18 -17.83
N ALA A 85 0.40 -9.11 -17.78
CA ALA A 85 0.57 -10.36 -17.02
C ALA A 85 -0.06 -11.59 -17.69
N ALA A 86 -0.30 -11.55 -19.01
CA ALA A 86 -0.75 -12.70 -19.78
C ALA A 86 0.18 -12.93 -20.99
N HIS A 87 1.45 -13.19 -20.69
CA HIS A 87 2.42 -13.77 -21.60
C HIS A 87 3.40 -14.55 -20.70
N GLU A 88 3.69 -15.83 -20.83
CA GLU A 88 3.27 -16.97 -21.62
C GLU A 88 3.95 -18.16 -20.89
N GLY A 89 3.27 -19.33 -20.73
CA GLY A 89 3.90 -20.57 -20.23
C GLY A 89 3.25 -21.22 -19.02
#